data_AF-G9YJY0-F1
#
_entry.id   AF-G9YJY0-F1
#
_cell.length_a   1.000
_cell.length_b   1.000
_cell.length_c   1.000
_cell.angle_alpha   90.00
_cell.angle_beta   90.00
_cell.angle_gamma   90.00
#
_symmetry.space_group_name_H-M   'P 1'
#
loop_
_entity.id
_entity.type
_entity.pdbx_description
1 polymer ?
#
loop_
_entity_poly.entity_id
_entity_poly.type
_entity_poly.pdbx_seq_one_letter_code
_entity_poly.pdbx_strand_id
1 'polypeptide(L)' 'MKIIQMNLDDFGIYHNVMWNPPERGLIVMHGRNESGKTTLMKYVRSMFFGYLRGEWKGYFGHMDIRR' A
#
# COMPACT_ATOMS: atom_id res chain seq x y z
N MET A 1 1.79 -9.75 13.86
CA MET A 1 1.51 -9.36 12.46
C MET A 1 2.53 -8.35 11.97
N LYS A 2 3.18 -8.64 10.84
CA LYS A 2 4.19 -7.79 10.21
C LYS A 2 4.07 -7.87 8.69
N ILE A 3 3.98 -6.71 8.03
CA ILE A 3 4.03 -6.63 6.56
C ILE A 3 5.45 -6.99 6.13
N ILE A 4 5.59 -7.93 5.19
CA ILE A 4 6.90 -8.34 4.65
C ILE A 4 7.07 -7.96 3.18
N GLN A 5 5.96 -7.72 2.48
CA GLN A 5 5.95 -7.27 1.09
C GLN A 5 4.64 -6.56 0.75
N MET A 6 4.72 -5.54 -0.08
CA MET A 6 3.59 -4.88 -0.75
C MET A 6 3.83 -4.84 -2.25
N ASN A 7 2.85 -5.32 -3.03
CA ASN A 7 2.84 -5.25 -4.49
C ASN A 7 1.67 -4.36 -4.93
N LEU A 8 1.98 -3.18 -5.44
CA LEU A 8 1.04 -2.20 -5.97
C LEU A 8 1.03 -2.32 -7.50
N ASP A 9 0.22 -3.26 -8.00
CA ASP A 9 0.17 -3.61 -9.43
C ASP A 9 -0.46 -2.49 -10.25
N ASP A 10 -1.68 -2.08 -9.87
CA ASP A 10 -2.39 -0.92 -10.44
C ASP A 10 -3.20 -0.26 -9.31
N PHE A 11 -2.57 0.64 -8.57
CA PHE A 11 -3.19 1.29 -7.42
C PHE A 11 -2.95 2.81 -7.41
N GLY A 12 -3.94 3.54 -7.92
CA GLY A 12 -3.87 5.00 -8.02
C GLY A 12 -2.75 5.42 -8.98
N ILE A 13 -1.67 6.00 -8.45
CA ILE A 13 -0.50 6.42 -9.25
C ILE A 13 0.60 5.36 -9.35
N TYR A 14 0.46 4.26 -8.60
CA TYR A 14 1.44 3.19 -8.55
C TYR A 14 1.12 2.14 -9.60
N HIS A 15 2.13 1.78 -10.39
CA HIS A 15 2.06 0.76 -11.43
C HIS A 15 3.26 -0.18 -11.29
N ASN A 16 3.00 -1.47 -11.04
CA ASN A 16 4.00 -2.52 -10.86
C ASN A 16 5.10 -2.19 -9.84
N VAL A 17 4.72 -1.64 -8.69
CA VAL A 17 5.67 -1.30 -7.61
C VAL A 17 5.70 -2.40 -6.56
N MET A 18 6.87 -3.02 -6.40
CA MET A 18 7.16 -3.95 -5.30
C MET A 18 7.97 -3.25 -4.22
N TRP A 19 7.55 -3.39 -2.96
CA TRP A 19 8.28 -2.83 -1.82
C TRP A 19 8.33 -3.79 -0.63
N ASN A 20 9.53 -3.96 -0.07
CA ASN A 20 9.78 -4.76 1.11
C ASN A 20 10.10 -3.83 2.29
N PRO A 21 9.19 -3.68 3.27
CA PRO A 21 9.45 -2.88 4.46
C PRO A 21 10.61 -3.47 5.29
N PRO A 22 11.37 -2.62 6.01
CA PRO A 22 12.43 -3.08 6.90
C PRO A 22 11.88 -3.96 8.01
N GLU A 23 12.71 -4.89 8.49
CA GLU A 23 12.29 -5.82 9.52
C GLU A 23 12.02 -5.16 10.90
N ARG A 24 12.63 -4.03 11.18
CA ARG A 24 12.53 -3.32 12.46
C ARG A 24 12.61 -1.82 12.21
N GLY A 25 12.11 -1.04 13.16
CA GLY A 25 12.18 0.42 13.14
C GLY A 25 10.87 1.09 12.75
N LEU A 26 10.95 2.41 12.55
CA LEU A 26 9.83 3.26 12.17
C LEU A 26 9.92 3.60 10.68
N ILE A 27 8.85 3.33 9.94
CA ILE A 27 8.72 3.76 8.54
C ILE A 27 8.14 5.17 8.53
N VAL A 28 8.86 6.12 7.93
CA VAL A 28 8.40 7.50 7.72
C VAL A 28 8.19 7.74 6.23
N MET A 29 6.95 8.01 5.83
CA MET A 29 6.61 8.34 4.44
C MET A 29 6.65 9.85 4.24
N HIS A 30 7.59 10.36 3.43
CA HIS A 30 7.74 11.78 3.14
C HIS A 30 7.92 12.05 1.64
N GLY A 31 7.65 13.28 1.19
CA GLY A 31 7.71 13.65 -0.23
C GLY A 31 6.85 14.87 -0.55
N ARG A 32 6.96 15.40 -1.77
CA ARG A 32 6.17 16.54 -2.27
C ARG A 32 4.67 16.21 -2.39
N ASN A 33 3.82 17.22 -2.52
CA ASN A 33 2.41 16.99 -2.84
C ASN A 33 2.28 16.09 -4.07
N GLU A 34 1.22 15.28 -4.11
CA GLU A 34 0.92 14.37 -5.22
C GLU A 34 1.94 13.24 -5.46
N SER A 35 2.95 13.10 -4.60
CA SER A 35 3.95 12.01 -4.67
C SER A 35 3.41 10.63 -4.28
N GLY A 36 2.08 10.46 -4.12
CA GLY A 36 1.46 9.17 -3.79
C GLY A 36 1.44 8.77 -2.32
N LYS A 37 1.83 9.63 -1.36
CA LYS A 37 1.79 9.31 0.08
C LYS A 37 0.40 8.92 0.58
N THR A 38 -0.61 9.74 0.26
CA THR A 38 -2.00 9.47 0.64
C THR A 38 -2.52 8.19 -0.05
N THR A 39 -2.12 7.97 -1.30
CA THR A 39 -2.46 6.77 -2.08
C THR A 39 -1.87 5.50 -1.45
N LEU A 40 -0.61 5.55 -0.98
CA LEU A 40 0.03 4.43 -0.29
C LEU A 40 -0.66 4.12 1.05
N MET A 41 -1.04 5.15 1.81
CA MET A 41 -1.82 4.96 3.03
C MET A 41 -3.22 4.38 2.75
N LYS A 42 -3.85 4.76 1.63
CA LYS A 42 -5.10 4.14 1.17
C LYS A 42 -4.89 2.66 0.83
N TYR A 43 -3.83 2.32 0.11
CA TYR A 43 -3.45 0.93 -0.20
C TYR A 43 -3.35 0.06 1.06
N VAL A 44 -2.55 0.50 2.03
CA VAL A 44 -2.35 -0.23 3.29
C VAL A 44 -3.70 -0.48 4.00
N ARG A 45 -4.53 0.57 4.12
CA ARG A 45 -5.86 0.44 4.75
C ARG A 45 -6.77 -0.53 3.98
N SER A 46 -6.78 -0.45 2.65
CA SER A 46 -7.58 -1.34 1.81
C SER A 46 -7.18 -2.80 1.92
N MET A 47 -5.88 -3.09 2.05
CA MET A 47 -5.41 -4.47 2.24
C MET A 47 -5.78 -5.05 3.61
N PHE A 48 -5.82 -4.23 4.66
CA PHE A 48 -6.18 -4.69 6.00
C PHE A 48 -7.70 -4.76 6.24
N PHE A 49 -8.46 -3.82 5.69
CA PHE A 49 -9.86 -3.60 6.07
C PHE A 49 -10.84 -3.66 4.89
N GLY A 50 -10.35 -3.90 3.68
CA GLY A 50 -11.15 -3.85 2.46
C GLY A 50 -11.40 -2.42 1.97
N TYR A 51 -12.17 -2.31 0.88
CA TYR A 51 -12.46 -1.05 0.21
C TYR A 51 -13.72 -0.39 0.77
N LEU A 52 -13.75 0.94 0.73
CA LEU A 52 -14.99 1.69 0.94
C LEU A 52 -16.01 1.34 -0.15
N ARG A 53 -17.29 1.48 0.20
CA ARG A 53 -18.39 1.14 -0.71
C ARG A 53 -18.26 1.91 -2.02
N GLY A 54 -18.19 1.16 -3.13
CA GLY A 54 -18.09 1.73 -4.48
C GLY A 54 -16.66 2.07 -4.94
N GLU A 55 -15.66 2.00 -4.06
CA GLU A 55 -14.28 2.41 -4.38
C GLU A 55 -13.35 1.25 -4.76
N TRP A 56 -13.83 0.02 -4.93
CA TRP A 56 -12.97 -1.13 -5.19
C TRP A 56 -12.50 -1.27 -6.65
N LYS A 57 -13.19 -0.60 -7.59
CA LYS A 57 -12.92 -0.78 -9.02
C LYS A 57 -11.59 -0.14 -9.41
N GLY A 58 -10.75 -0.91 -10.10
CA GLY A 58 -9.48 -0.41 -10.65
C GLY A 58 -8.35 -0.30 -9.64
N TYR A 59 -8.47 -0.95 -8.47
CA TYR A 59 -7.40 -1.05 -7.49
C TYR A 59 -6.92 -2.49 -7.36
N PHE A 60 -5.71 -2.76 -7.83
CA PHE A 60 -5.10 -4.07 -7.84
C PHE A 60 -3.78 -4.08 -7.07
N GLY A 61 -3.55 -5.15 -6.33
CA GLY A 61 -2.35 -5.38 -5.54
C GLY A 61 -2.56 -6.40 -4.44
N HIS A 62 -1.47 -6.80 -3.80
CA HIS A 62 -1.49 -7.78 -2.71
C HIS A 62 -0.41 -7.51 -1.65
N MET A 63 -0.64 -8.03 -0.45
CA MET A 63 0.22 -7.82 0.72
C MET A 63 0.52 -9.13 1.41
N ASP A 64 1.81 -9.40 1.59
CA ASP A 64 2.27 -10.56 2.36
C ASP A 64 2.48 -10.14 3.82
N ILE A 65 1.87 -10.92 4.73
CA ILE A 65 1.89 -10.65 6.16
C ILE A 65 2.39 -11.89 6.90
N ARG A 66 3.43 -11.71 7.72
CA ARG A 66 3.85 -12.71 8.71
C ARG A 66 3.03 -12.53 9.99
N ARG A 67 2.40 -13.60 10.47
CA ARG A 67 1.63 -13.58 11.73
C ARG A 67 2.54 -13.36 12.92
#